data_AF-A0A428S323-F1
#
_entry.id   AF-A0A428S323-F1
#
_cell.length_a   1.000
_cell.length_b   1.000
_cell.length_c   1.000
_cell.angle_alpha   90.00
_cell.angle_beta   90.00
_cell.angle_gamma   90.00
#
_symmetry.space_group_name_H-M   'P 1'
#
loop_
_entity.id
_entity.type
_entity.pdbx_description
1 polymer ?
#
loop_
_entity_poly.entity_id
_entity_poly.type
_entity_poly.pdbx_seq_one_letter_code
_entity_poly.pdbx_strand_id
1 'polypeptide(L)'
;MAVGKHTQGAKRDRSNENFKKKWSTLKKNGLNIHQTYDAEVYICIRRRGEKYEFKSTEKALPLSDKEKNESFPLPVLVTAADVADEKGGLKVSTSGKEPGQID
;
A
#
# COMPACT_ATOMS: atom_id res chain seq x y z
N MET A 1 9.65 -19.65 53.11
CA MET A 1 9.83 -18.68 52.01
C MET A 1 9.70 -19.42 50.69
N ALA A 2 8.63 -19.22 49.92
CA ALA A 2 8.42 -19.89 48.64
C ALA A 2 8.73 -18.90 47.51
N VAL A 3 9.80 -19.19 46.77
CA VAL A 3 10.21 -18.42 45.58
C VAL A 3 9.14 -18.62 44.50
N GLY A 4 8.42 -17.55 44.19
CA GLY A 4 7.47 -17.51 43.09
C GLY A 4 8.17 -17.89 41.80
N LYS A 5 7.82 -19.04 41.22
CA LYS A 5 8.28 -19.45 39.90
C LYS A 5 7.68 -18.45 38.90
N HIS A 6 8.50 -17.54 38.41
CA HIS A 6 8.20 -16.77 37.21
C HIS A 6 7.89 -17.78 36.09
N THR A 7 6.61 -17.93 35.76
CA THR A 7 6.16 -18.62 34.55
C THR A 7 6.66 -17.77 33.38
N GLN A 8 7.86 -18.08 32.89
CA GLN A 8 8.31 -17.62 31.58
C GLN A 8 7.22 -18.07 30.59
N GLY A 9 6.45 -17.10 30.08
CA GLY A 9 5.35 -17.35 29.16
C GLY A 9 5.82 -18.31 28.07
N ALA A 10 5.06 -19.40 27.88
CA ALA A 10 5.41 -20.47 26.96
C ALA A 10 5.87 -19.86 25.62
N LYS A 11 7.15 -20.04 25.28
CA LYS A 11 7.67 -19.65 23.96
C LYS A 11 6.75 -20.31 22.94
N ARG A 12 6.02 -19.48 22.16
CA ARG A 12 5.09 -19.98 21.14
C ARG A 12 5.81 -21.02 20.27
N ASP A 13 5.24 -22.21 20.18
CA ASP A 13 5.78 -23.26 19.34
C ASP A 13 5.81 -22.79 17.87
N ARG A 14 7.01 -22.64 17.30
CA ARG A 14 7.24 -22.20 15.92
C ARG A 14 7.44 -23.39 14.97
N SER A 15 6.89 -24.56 15.33
CA SER A 15 6.90 -25.78 14.54
C SER A 15 6.41 -25.58 13.09
N ASN A 16 6.80 -26.51 12.22
CA ASN A 16 6.34 -26.52 10.82
C ASN A 16 4.82 -26.72 10.72
N GLU A 17 4.24 -27.45 11.67
CA GLU A 17 2.80 -27.70 11.70
C GLU A 17 2.00 -26.42 11.97
N ASN A 18 2.41 -25.61 12.96
CA ASN A 18 1.76 -24.34 13.24
C ASN A 18 1.85 -23.37 12.05
N PHE A 19 2.99 -23.36 11.35
CA PHE A 19 3.14 -22.60 10.12
C PHE A 19 2.15 -23.06 9.05
N LYS A 20 2.04 -24.38 8.79
CA LYS A 20 1.11 -24.94 7.82
C LYS A 20 -0.35 -24.61 8.16
N LYS A 21 -0.73 -24.65 9.45
CA LYS A 21 -2.06 -24.22 9.92
C LYS A 21 -2.32 -22.75 9.59
N LYS A 22 -1.39 -21.85 9.94
CA LYS A 22 -1.50 -20.42 9.63
C LYS A 22 -1.53 -20.15 8.12
N TRP A 23 -0.72 -20.85 7.35
CA TRP A 23 -0.73 -20.79 5.89
C TRP A 23 -2.09 -21.19 5.32
N SER A 24 -2.68 -22.29 5.80
CA SER A 24 -4.01 -22.73 5.38
C SER A 24 -5.09 -21.69 5.70
N THR A 25 -5.09 -21.13 6.91
CA THR A 25 -6.01 -20.04 7.29
C THR A 25 -5.84 -18.82 6.39
N LEU A 26 -4.60 -18.43 6.10
CA LEU A 26 -4.31 -17.26 5.26
C LEU A 26 -4.86 -17.43 3.84
N LYS A 27 -4.71 -18.62 3.25
CA LYS A 27 -5.31 -18.94 1.94
C LYS A 27 -6.83 -18.84 1.96
N LYS A 28 -7.49 -19.38 2.98
CA LYS A 28 -8.95 -19.29 3.12
C LYS A 28 -9.42 -17.83 3.21
N ASN A 29 -8.71 -17.00 3.96
CA ASN A 29 -9.04 -15.58 4.07
C ASN A 29 -8.82 -14.85 2.75
N GLY A 30 -7.71 -15.14 2.05
CA GLY A 30 -7.46 -14.57 0.72
C GLY A 30 -8.55 -14.95 -0.28
N LEU A 31 -9.02 -16.20 -0.27
CA LEU A 31 -10.14 -16.63 -1.11
C LEU A 31 -11.44 -15.93 -0.74
N ASN A 32 -11.73 -15.76 0.56
CA ASN A 32 -12.93 -15.07 1.02
C ASN A 32 -12.95 -13.60 0.56
N ILE A 33 -11.80 -12.91 0.63
CA ILE A 33 -11.67 -11.53 0.13
C ILE A 33 -11.99 -11.46 -1.36
N HIS A 34 -11.46 -12.39 -2.15
CA HIS A 34 -11.77 -12.47 -3.57
C HIS A 34 -13.26 -12.69 -3.83
N GLN A 35 -13.88 -13.66 -3.14
CA GLN A 35 -15.29 -14.00 -3.33
C GLN A 35 -16.25 -12.91 -2.87
N THR A 36 -15.93 -12.20 -1.78
CA THR A 36 -16.82 -11.20 -1.18
C THR A 36 -16.69 -9.83 -1.86
N TYR A 37 -15.49 -9.47 -2.31
CA TYR A 37 -15.19 -8.12 -2.76
C TYR A 37 -14.71 -8.05 -4.22
N ASP A 38 -14.75 -9.15 -4.98
CA ASP A 38 -14.20 -9.25 -6.34
C ASP A 38 -12.74 -8.73 -6.42
N ALA A 39 -11.96 -9.02 -5.38
CA ALA A 39 -10.58 -8.57 -5.28
C ALA A 39 -9.62 -9.64 -5.81
N GLU A 40 -8.58 -9.22 -6.53
CA GLU A 40 -7.46 -10.10 -6.86
C GLU A 40 -6.47 -10.15 -5.69
N VAL A 41 -6.15 -11.36 -5.22
CA VAL A 41 -5.31 -11.58 -4.05
C VAL A 41 -4.15 -12.48 -4.41
N TYR A 42 -2.93 -11.93 -4.27
CA TYR A 42 -1.67 -12.65 -4.38
C TYR A 42 -0.97 -12.69 -3.02
N ILE A 43 -0.57 -13.88 -2.57
CA ILE A 43 0.18 -14.07 -1.32
C ILE A 43 1.42 -14.92 -1.57
N CYS A 44 2.58 -14.38 -1.21
CA CYS A 44 3.87 -15.07 -1.30
C CYS A 44 4.56 -15.07 0.05
N ILE A 45 4.96 -16.25 0.53
CA ILE A 45 5.73 -16.43 1.76
C ILE A 45 7.00 -17.22 1.43
N ARG A 46 8.14 -16.75 1.92
CA ARG A 46 9.41 -17.50 1.90
C ARG A 46 9.77 -17.92 3.33
N ARG A 47 10.02 -19.21 3.54
CA ARG A 47 10.42 -19.75 4.84
C ARG A 47 11.38 -20.93 4.65
N ARG A 48 12.56 -20.86 5.28
CA ARG A 48 13.58 -21.94 5.25
C ARG A 48 13.92 -22.40 3.82
N GLY A 49 14.02 -21.47 2.88
CA GLY A 49 14.31 -21.77 1.46
C GLY A 49 13.10 -22.24 0.65
N GLU A 50 11.96 -22.53 1.28
CA GLU A 50 10.73 -22.91 0.59
C GLU A 50 9.88 -21.67 0.27
N LYS A 51 9.26 -21.70 -0.92
CA LYS A 51 8.29 -20.69 -1.37
C LYS A 51 6.87 -21.27 -1.26
N TYR A 52 5.99 -20.51 -0.62
CA TYR A 52 4.57 -20.80 -0.49
C TYR A 52 3.80 -19.72 -1.23
N GLU A 53 2.98 -20.10 -2.20
CA GLU A 53 2.24 -19.18 -3.05
C GLU A 53 0.75 -19.49 -3.06
N PHE A 54 -0.05 -18.43 -3.03
CA PHE A 54 -1.50 -18.48 -3.22
C PHE A 54 -1.92 -17.36 -4.15
N LYS A 55 -2.81 -17.68 -5.07
CA LYS A 55 -3.44 -16.76 -6.00
C LYS A 55 -4.94 -17.00 -5.95
N SER A 56 -5.73 -15.94 -5.83
CA SER A 56 -7.20 -16.09 -5.87
C SER A 56 -7.71 -16.45 -7.27
N THR A 57 -7.04 -15.95 -8.31
CA THR A 57 -7.28 -16.25 -9.72
C THR A 57 -5.94 -16.60 -10.40
N GLU A 58 -5.96 -17.22 -11.57
CA GLU A 58 -4.71 -17.45 -12.33
C GLU A 58 -4.00 -16.15 -12.73
N LYS A 59 -4.80 -15.07 -12.86
CA LYS A 59 -4.36 -13.73 -13.21
C LYS A 59 -3.84 -12.92 -12.04
N ALA A 60 -4.16 -13.31 -10.79
CA ALA A 60 -3.65 -12.69 -9.58
C ALA A 60 -2.13 -12.91 -9.48
N LEU A 61 -1.40 -12.01 -10.11
CA LEU A 61 0.05 -11.96 -10.15
C LEU A 61 0.55 -10.90 -9.16
N PRO A 62 1.82 -10.99 -8.73
CA PRO A 62 2.45 -9.79 -8.20
C PRO A 62 2.35 -8.71 -9.28
N LEU A 63 1.82 -7.53 -8.93
CA LEU A 63 1.71 -6.40 -9.83
C LEU A 63 3.03 -6.21 -10.58
N SER A 64 2.96 -5.98 -11.89
CA SER A 64 4.12 -5.56 -12.66
C SER A 64 4.68 -4.25 -12.10
N ASP A 65 5.95 -3.95 -12.36
CA ASP A 65 6.54 -2.72 -11.85
C ASP A 65 5.83 -1.48 -12.41
N LYS A 66 5.23 -1.57 -13.61
CA LYS A 66 4.37 -0.53 -14.16
C LYS A 66 3.10 -0.33 -13.31
N GLU A 67 2.36 -1.41 -13.03
CA GLU A 67 1.13 -1.35 -12.24
C GLU A 67 1.38 -0.88 -10.79
N LYS A 68 2.53 -1.24 -10.22
CA LYS A 68 2.95 -0.71 -8.91
C LYS A 68 3.12 0.81 -8.94
N ASN A 69 3.76 1.35 -9.98
CA ASN A 69 3.97 2.80 -10.11
C ASN A 69 2.66 3.56 -10.34
N GLU A 70 1.69 2.95 -11.04
CA GLU A 70 0.36 3.54 -11.23
C GLU A 70 -0.52 3.45 -9.97
N SER A 71 -0.44 2.34 -9.24
CA SER A 71 -1.26 2.09 -8.04
C SER A 71 -0.72 2.79 -6.79
N PHE A 72 0.59 3.00 -6.72
CA PHE A 72 1.28 3.69 -5.62
C PHE A 72 2.18 4.79 -6.21
N PRO A 73 1.61 5.85 -6.79
CA PRO A 73 2.40 6.95 -7.29
C PRO A 73 3.24 7.49 -6.12
N LEU A 74 4.55 7.65 -6.35
CA LEU A 74 5.40 8.34 -5.39
C LEU A 74 4.77 9.70 -5.10
N PRO A 75 4.74 10.15 -3.83
CA PRO A 75 4.28 11.50 -3.54
C PRO A 75 5.06 12.46 -4.41
N VAL A 76 4.36 13.25 -5.23
CA VAL A 76 4.99 14.27 -6.06
C VAL A 76 5.73 15.20 -5.10
N LEU A 77 7.05 15.14 -5.11
CA LEU A 77 7.88 16.06 -4.37
C LEU A 77 7.76 17.41 -5.06
N VAL A 78 6.76 18.18 -4.65
CA VAL A 78 6.60 19.57 -5.08
C VAL A 78 7.81 20.31 -4.51
N THR A 79 8.74 20.71 -5.37
CA THR A 79 9.88 21.52 -4.96
C THR A 79 9.46 22.99 -4.89
N ALA A 80 10.19 23.80 -4.13
CA ALA A 80 9.90 25.23 -4.00
C ALA A 80 9.89 25.97 -5.36
N ALA A 81 10.58 25.41 -6.37
CA ALA A 81 10.56 25.91 -7.75
C ALA A 81 9.21 25.66 -8.45
N ASP A 82 8.59 24.50 -8.24
CA ASP A 82 7.28 24.14 -8.82
C ASP A 82 6.16 25.04 -8.26
N VAL A 83 6.23 25.40 -6.97
CA VAL A 83 5.28 26.34 -6.34
C VAL A 83 5.45 27.78 -6.87
N ALA A 84 6.66 28.15 -7.28
CA ALA A 84 6.95 29.48 -7.79
C ALA A 84 6.42 29.66 -9.23
N ASP A 85 6.39 28.60 -10.04
CA ASP A 85 5.92 28.64 -11.43
C ASP A 85 4.39 28.81 -11.53
N GLU A 86 3.60 28.15 -10.65
CA GLU A 86 2.14 28.33 -10.62
C GLU A 86 1.72 29.77 -10.27
N LYS A 87 2.53 30.50 -9.49
CA LYS A 87 2.29 31.92 -9.20
C LYS A 87 2.68 32.86 -10.34
N GLY A 88 3.49 32.41 -11.30
CA GLY A 88 3.90 33.21 -12.46
C GLY A 88 2.85 33.27 -13.58
N GLY A 89 1.92 32.31 -13.62
CA GLY A 89 0.91 32.17 -14.68
C GLY A 89 -0.30 33.11 -14.57
N LEU A 90 -0.54 33.74 -13.42
CA LEU A 90 -1.60 34.75 -13.26
C LEU A 90 -1.16 36.10 -13.84
N LYS A 91 -0.92 36.17 -15.15
CA LYS A 91 -1.01 37.44 -15.87
C LYS A 91 -2.48 37.83 -15.94
N VAL A 92 -2.90 38.63 -14.97
CA VAL A 92 -4.13 39.43 -15.03
C VAL A 92 -4.11 40.23 -16.34
N SER A 93 -4.88 39.76 -17.32
CA SER A 93 -5.24 40.53 -18.51
C SER A 93 -6.32 41.53 -18.09
N THR A 94 -5.94 42.72 -17.65
CA THR A 94 -6.87 43.86 -17.56
C THR A 94 -6.68 44.74 -18.79
N SER A 95 -7.54 44.50 -19.79
CA SER A 95 -7.80 45.43 -20.87
C SER A 95 -8.53 46.66 -20.32
N GLY A 96 -7.90 47.83 -20.46
CA GLY A 96 -8.46 49.15 -20.74
C GLY A 96 -9.66 49.69 -19.96
N LYS A 97 -9.47 50.83 -19.27
CA LYS A 97 -10.40 51.99 -19.36
C LYS A 97 -9.74 53.27 -18.81
N GLU A 98 -9.60 54.28 -19.65
CA GLU A 98 -9.31 55.66 -19.26
C GLU A 98 -10.58 56.30 -18.64
N PRO A 99 -10.44 57.13 -17.59
CA PRO A 99 -11.33 58.27 -17.35
C PRO A 99 -10.48 59.56 -17.39
N GLY A 100 -10.87 60.66 -18.02
CA GLY A 100 -12.19 61.26 -18.01
C GLY A 100 -11.96 62.75 -17.74
N GLN A 101 -12.26 63.54 -18.76
CA GLN A 101 -12.26 65.00 -18.84
C GLN A 101 -13.11 65.63 -17.72
N ILE A 102 -12.67 66.77 -17.17
CA ILE A 102 -13.47 67.63 -16.30
C ILE A 102 -13.21 69.09 -16.71
N ASP A 103 -14.30 69.83 -16.89
CA ASP A 103 -14.43 71.22 -17.39
C ASP A 103 -13.50 72.27 -16.78
#